data_AF-A0A929W3R8-F1
#
_entry.id   AF-A0A929W3R8-F1
#
_cell.length_a   1.000
_cell.length_b   1.000
_cell.length_c   1.000
_cell.angle_alpha   90.00
_cell.angle_beta   90.00
_cell.angle_gamma   90.00
#
_symmetry.space_group_name_H-M   'P 1'
#
loop_
_entity.id
_entity.type
_entity.pdbx_description
1 polymer ?
#
loop_
_entity_poly.entity_id
_entity_poly.type
_entity_poly.pdbx_seq_one_letter_code
_entity_poly.pdbx_strand_id
1 'polypeptide(L)'
;MLDLSGVKTVITGRELQTEALSAASFAARAGYFPQRSGDVVIVLRSGWRSIGTDGRISAPITAARVEFPIIFYGCGIAPQTIGTPVRVDCLAPTVSKALRIRAPSGCSELPLF
;
A
#
# COMPACT_ATOMS: atom_id res chain seq x y z
N MET A 1 22.83 -14.73 -11.02
CA MET A 1 22.23 -13.93 -9.93
C MET A 1 22.65 -12.48 -10.17
N LEU A 2 21.71 -11.59 -10.45
CA LEU A 2 22.01 -10.17 -10.66
C LEU A 2 22.28 -9.52 -9.29
N ASP A 3 23.53 -9.56 -8.84
CA ASP A 3 23.95 -8.98 -7.57
C ASP A 3 24.21 -7.48 -7.73
N LEU A 4 23.13 -6.73 -7.95
CA LEU A 4 23.13 -5.27 -7.94
C LEU A 4 22.97 -4.79 -6.49
N SER A 5 24.01 -4.10 -5.98
CA SER A 5 23.98 -3.52 -4.64
C SER A 5 22.74 -2.64 -4.45
N GLY A 6 21.95 -2.94 -3.42
CA GLY A 6 20.74 -2.18 -3.07
C GLY A 6 19.42 -2.73 -3.61
N VAL A 7 19.44 -3.70 -4.53
CA VAL A 7 18.22 -4.38 -4.99
C VAL A 7 17.90 -5.55 -4.04
N LYS A 8 16.65 -5.61 -3.56
CA LYS A 8 16.16 -6.73 -2.74
C LYS A 8 15.62 -7.84 -3.64
N THR A 9 14.71 -7.49 -4.54
CA THR A 9 14.16 -8.42 -5.53
C THR A 9 13.64 -7.66 -6.74
N VAL A 10 13.57 -8.36 -7.88
CA VAL A 10 12.99 -7.87 -9.13
C VAL A 10 11.82 -8.79 -9.45
N ILE A 11 10.65 -8.21 -9.67
CA ILE A 11 9.42 -8.96 -9.94
C ILE A 11 8.88 -8.50 -11.28
N THR A 12 8.58 -9.44 -12.17
CA THR A 12 7.95 -9.15 -13.45
C THR A 12 6.45 -8.94 -13.31
N GLY A 13 5.85 -8.18 -14.23
CA GLY A 13 4.41 -7.95 -14.28
C GLY A 13 3.60 -9.25 -14.45
N ARG A 14 4.19 -10.29 -15.04
CA ARG A 14 3.59 -11.63 -15.16
C ARG A 14 3.61 -12.37 -13.81
N GLU A 15 4.71 -12.29 -13.08
CA GLU A 15 4.84 -12.89 -11.75
C GLU A 15 3.88 -12.23 -10.75
N LEU A 16 3.72 -10.90 -10.79
CA LEU A 16 2.75 -10.17 -9.95
C LEU A 16 1.29 -10.61 -10.19
N GLN A 17 0.98 -11.14 -11.37
CA GLN A 17 -0.35 -11.65 -11.73
C GLN A 17 -0.55 -13.12 -11.33
N THR A 18 0.53 -13.91 -11.23
CA THR A 18 0.46 -15.38 -11.20
C THR A 18 0.91 -15.98 -9.86
N GLU A 19 1.87 -15.38 -9.15
CA GLU A 19 2.50 -16.01 -7.98
C GLU A 19 1.74 -15.83 -6.65
N ALA A 20 1.91 -16.84 -5.77
CA ALA A 20 1.57 -16.77 -4.35
C ALA A 20 2.61 -15.92 -3.60
N LEU A 21 2.16 -14.82 -3.01
CA LEU A 21 2.98 -13.65 -2.70
C LEU A 21 3.69 -13.72 -1.35
N SER A 22 4.97 -13.36 -1.32
CA SER A 22 5.63 -12.88 -0.11
C SER A 22 5.06 -11.52 0.33
N ALA A 23 5.27 -11.09 1.58
CA ALA A 23 4.79 -9.79 2.07
C ALA A 23 5.29 -8.59 1.22
N ALA A 24 6.51 -8.67 0.66
CA ALA A 24 7.05 -7.66 -0.25
C ALA A 24 6.29 -7.61 -1.59
N SER A 25 5.87 -8.79 -2.05
CA SER A 25 5.14 -8.96 -3.30
C SER A 25 3.69 -8.45 -3.18
N PHE A 26 3.12 -8.40 -1.97
CA PHE A 26 1.78 -7.85 -1.74
C PHE A 26 1.72 -6.34 -1.98
N ALA A 27 2.66 -5.57 -1.43
CA ALA A 27 2.73 -4.12 -1.64
C ALA A 27 2.99 -3.77 -3.12
N ALA A 28 3.90 -4.50 -3.76
CA ALA A 28 4.17 -4.35 -5.19
C ALA A 28 2.92 -4.64 -6.05
N ARG A 29 2.16 -5.69 -5.71
CA ARG A 29 0.91 -6.03 -6.42
C ARG A 29 -0.18 -4.99 -6.19
N ALA A 30 -0.34 -4.48 -4.98
CA ALA A 30 -1.36 -3.47 -4.66
C ALA A 30 -1.18 -2.17 -5.47
N GLY A 31 0.06 -1.84 -5.86
CA GLY A 31 0.37 -0.69 -6.72
C GLY A 31 0.49 -1.00 -8.21
N TYR A 32 0.32 -2.26 -8.65
CA TYR A 32 0.52 -2.67 -10.04
C TYR A 32 -0.79 -2.66 -10.83
N PHE A 33 -0.78 -1.97 -11.97
CA PHE A 33 -1.89 -1.92 -12.90
C PHE A 33 -1.41 -2.27 -14.32
N PRO A 34 -1.79 -3.43 -14.90
CA PRO A 34 -1.19 -3.95 -16.14
C PRO A 34 -1.17 -2.97 -17.33
N GLN A 35 -2.15 -2.07 -17.43
CA GLN A 35 -2.27 -1.13 -18.54
C GLN A 35 -1.47 0.17 -18.35
N ARG A 36 -0.93 0.44 -17.14
CA ARG A 36 -0.19 1.68 -16.83
C ARG A 36 1.16 1.44 -16.17
N SER A 37 1.36 0.30 -15.54
CA SER A 37 2.63 -0.11 -14.95
C SER A 37 3.55 -0.72 -16.00
N GLY A 38 4.86 -0.58 -15.80
CA GLY A 38 5.86 -1.22 -16.66
C GLY A 38 5.98 -2.73 -16.39
N ASP A 39 6.73 -3.41 -17.23
CA ASP A 39 6.87 -4.88 -17.19
C ASP A 39 7.65 -5.42 -15.99
N VAL A 40 8.39 -4.56 -15.28
CA VAL A 40 9.28 -4.95 -14.18
C VAL A 40 9.13 -3.99 -13.01
N VAL A 41 8.97 -4.53 -11.81
CA VAL A 41 8.96 -3.82 -10.54
C VAL A 41 10.21 -4.18 -9.74
N ILE A 42 10.97 -3.15 -9.36
CA ILE A 42 12.20 -3.31 -8.59
C ILE A 42 11.90 -2.95 -7.13
N VAL A 43 12.08 -3.91 -6.24
CA VAL A 43 11.97 -3.72 -4.78
C VAL A 43 13.36 -3.47 -4.24
N LEU A 44 13.56 -2.30 -3.63
CA LEU A 44 14.84 -1.91 -3.05
C LEU A 44 15.01 -2.48 -1.63
N ARG A 45 16.26 -2.62 -1.18
CA ARG A 45 16.58 -2.95 0.22
C ARG A 45 16.25 -1.76 1.12
N SER A 46 15.95 -2.03 2.40
CA SER A 46 15.73 -0.96 3.38
C SER A 46 16.93 -0.02 3.44
N GLY A 47 16.67 1.28 3.57
CA GLY A 47 17.70 2.33 3.57
C GLY A 47 18.13 2.83 2.19
N TRP A 48 17.79 2.12 1.11
CA TRP A 48 18.06 2.57 -0.25
C TRP A 48 16.94 3.47 -0.76
N ARG A 49 17.30 4.45 -1.59
CA ARG A 49 16.35 5.40 -2.21
C ARG A 49 16.65 5.52 -3.68
N SER A 50 15.61 5.60 -4.51
CA SER A 50 15.75 5.91 -5.92
C SER A 50 15.74 7.43 -6.10
N ILE A 51 16.75 7.95 -6.79
CA ILE A 51 16.87 9.38 -7.11
C ILE A 51 16.71 9.50 -8.62
N GLY A 52 15.67 10.20 -9.04
CA GLY A 52 15.43 10.51 -10.44
C GLY A 52 16.49 11.45 -10.99
N THR A 53 16.65 11.47 -12.31
CA THR A 53 17.59 12.36 -13.00
C THR A 53 17.29 13.85 -12.77
N ASP A 54 16.04 14.16 -12.41
CA ASP A 54 15.56 15.48 -12.00
C ASP A 54 15.84 15.80 -10.51
N GLY A 55 16.57 14.92 -9.81
CA GLY A 55 16.89 15.05 -8.39
C GLY A 55 15.74 14.68 -7.45
N ARG A 56 14.58 14.25 -7.96
CA ARG A 56 13.44 13.88 -7.12
C ARG A 56 13.66 12.50 -6.52
N ILE A 57 13.46 12.41 -5.20
CA ILE A 57 13.51 11.14 -4.49
C ILE A 57 12.16 10.45 -4.67
N SER A 58 12.16 9.28 -5.32
CA SER A 58 10.98 8.43 -5.38
C SER A 58 10.93 7.56 -4.12
N ALA A 59 9.75 7.48 -3.49
CA ALA A 59 9.55 6.61 -2.34
C ALA A 59 9.82 5.17 -2.75
N PRO A 60 10.77 4.46 -2.12
CA PRO A 60 11.06 3.09 -2.47
C PRO A 60 9.83 2.22 -2.17
N ILE A 61 9.45 1.36 -3.12
CA ILE A 61 8.55 0.23 -2.82
C ILE A 61 9.33 -0.67 -1.86
N THR A 62 9.12 -0.46 -0.57
CA THR A 62 9.80 -1.18 0.50
C THR A 62 8.81 -2.20 1.05
N ALA A 63 9.31 -3.39 1.37
CA ALA A 63 8.54 -4.38 2.13
C ALA A 63 8.22 -3.94 3.57
N ALA A 64 8.65 -2.75 3.97
CA ALA A 64 8.49 -2.23 5.32
C ALA A 64 7.07 -1.70 5.47
N ARG A 65 6.34 -2.27 6.43
CA ARG A 65 5.05 -1.76 6.88
C ARG A 65 5.26 -0.36 7.45
N VAL A 66 4.57 0.63 6.90
CA VAL A 66 4.49 1.96 7.50
C VAL A 66 3.31 1.95 8.46
N GLU A 67 3.60 1.99 9.75
CA GLU A 67 2.58 2.15 10.78
C GLU A 67 2.33 3.64 11.02
N PHE A 68 1.08 4.04 10.96
CA PHE A 68 0.67 5.41 11.23
C PHE A 68 -0.69 5.42 11.93
N PRO A 69 -0.96 6.43 12.78
CA PRO A 69 -2.21 6.50 13.51
C PRO A 69 -3.37 6.90 12.60
N ILE A 70 -4.55 6.33 12.84
CA ILE A 70 -5.82 6.75 12.24
C ILE A 70 -6.66 7.38 13.34
N ILE A 71 -7.16 8.60 13.11
CA ILE A 71 -7.91 9.37 14.10
C ILE A 71 -9.27 9.74 13.50
N PHE A 72 -10.34 9.27 14.14
CA PHE A 72 -11.70 9.75 13.89
C PHE A 72 -12.11 10.70 15.02
N TYR A 73 -12.61 11.88 14.67
CA TYR A 73 -12.99 12.91 15.63
C TYR A 73 -14.26 13.61 15.16
N GLY A 74 -15.20 13.85 16.08
CA GLY A 74 -16.47 14.48 15.76
C GLY A 74 -17.50 14.40 16.89
N CYS A 75 -18.66 15.01 16.69
CA CYS A 75 -19.76 14.95 17.64
C CYS A 75 -20.37 13.54 17.70
N GLY A 76 -20.66 13.05 18.91
CA GLY A 76 -21.24 11.72 19.11
C GLY A 76 -20.27 10.54 18.97
N ILE A 77 -18.97 10.78 18.76
CA ILE A 77 -17.94 9.73 18.81
C ILE A 77 -17.42 9.65 20.24
N ALA A 78 -17.65 8.50 20.90
CA ALA A 78 -17.08 8.25 22.21
C ALA A 78 -15.55 8.10 22.12
N PRO A 79 -14.79 8.68 23.07
CA PRO A 79 -13.34 8.53 23.08
C PRO A 79 -12.96 7.08 23.34
N GLN A 80 -12.23 6.48 22.39
CA GLN A 80 -11.71 5.14 22.52
C GLN A 80 -10.39 4.99 21.76
N THR A 81 -9.53 4.12 22.26
CA THR A 81 -8.30 3.73 21.58
C THR A 81 -8.41 2.27 21.17
N ILE A 82 -8.28 2.00 19.87
CA ILE A 82 -8.33 0.66 19.32
C ILE A 82 -6.91 0.27 18.93
N GLY A 83 -6.40 -0.81 19.54
CA GLY A 83 -5.07 -1.36 19.23
C GLY A 83 -5.06 -2.36 18.07
N THR A 84 -6.23 -2.69 17.51
CA THR A 84 -6.35 -3.62 16.38
C THR A 84 -5.71 -3.00 15.14
N PRO A 85 -4.72 -3.67 14.51
CA PRO A 85 -4.14 -3.15 13.28
C PRO A 85 -5.16 -3.20 12.14
N VAL A 86 -5.34 -2.08 11.45
CA VAL A 86 -6.23 -1.96 10.29
C VAL A 86 -5.45 -1.50 9.06
N ARG A 87 -6.01 -1.75 7.87
CA ARG A 87 -5.47 -1.29 6.59
C ARG A 87 -6.16 0.01 6.16
N VAL A 88 -5.52 0.76 5.27
CA VAL A 88 -5.98 2.09 4.84
C VAL A 88 -7.21 2.07 3.93
N ASP A 89 -7.47 0.94 3.30
CA ASP A 89 -8.60 0.67 2.41
C ASP A 89 -9.96 0.65 3.13
N CYS A 90 -10.00 0.42 4.45
CA CYS A 90 -11.23 0.52 5.24
C CYS A 90 -11.64 1.97 5.54
N LEU A 91 -10.79 2.97 5.29
CA LEU A 91 -11.10 4.38 5.60
C LEU A 91 -12.25 4.92 4.76
N ALA A 92 -12.18 4.73 3.44
CA ALA A 92 -13.21 5.19 2.51
C ALA A 92 -14.62 4.63 2.86
N PRO A 93 -14.81 3.31 3.03
CA PRO A 93 -16.13 2.78 3.39
C PRO A 93 -16.58 3.22 4.80
N THR A 94 -15.65 3.40 5.75
CA THR A 94 -15.99 3.91 7.11
C THR A 94 -16.56 5.32 7.05
N VAL A 95 -15.91 6.22 6.32
CA VAL A 95 -16.39 7.60 6.14
C VAL A 95 -17.71 7.62 5.37
N SER A 96 -17.84 6.82 4.31
CA SER A 96 -19.10 6.72 3.55
C SER A 96 -20.27 6.28 4.43
N LYS A 97 -20.06 5.28 5.29
CA LYS A 97 -21.08 4.80 6.22
C LYS A 97 -21.44 5.86 7.27
N ALA A 98 -20.45 6.56 7.84
CA ALA A 98 -20.68 7.65 8.78
C ALA A 98 -21.52 8.79 8.16
N LEU A 99 -21.27 9.12 6.89
CA LEU A 99 -22.00 10.15 6.14
C LEU A 99 -23.32 9.66 5.53
N ARG A 100 -23.66 8.36 5.65
CA ARG A 100 -24.84 7.74 5.04
C ARG A 100 -24.88 7.88 3.51
N ILE A 101 -23.71 7.80 2.87
CA ILE A 101 -23.57 7.76 1.41
C ILE A 101 -23.10 6.38 0.96
N ARG A 102 -23.31 6.05 -0.32
CA ARG A 102 -22.80 4.80 -0.90
C ARG A 102 -21.27 4.81 -0.89
N ALA A 103 -20.66 3.68 -0.50
CA ALA A 103 -19.22 3.50 -0.59
C ALA A 103 -18.74 3.53 -2.06
N PRO A 104 -17.51 4.01 -2.32
CA PRO A 104 -16.90 3.90 -3.64
C PRO A 104 -16.88 2.46 -4.14
N SER A 105 -17.03 2.25 -5.45
CA SER A 105 -17.09 0.92 -6.07
C SER A 105 -15.80 0.09 -5.93
N GLY A 106 -14.66 0.74 -5.70
CA GLY A 106 -13.36 0.09 -5.53
C GLY A 106 -13.03 -0.34 -4.09
N CYS A 107 -13.96 -0.20 -3.15
CA CYS A 107 -13.73 -0.63 -1.77
C CYS A 107 -13.90 -2.15 -1.64
N SER A 108 -12.86 -2.85 -1.18
CA SER A 108 -12.89 -4.28 -0.90
C SER A 108 -13.09 -4.62 0.58
N GLU A 109 -12.84 -3.66 1.47
CA GLU A 109 -12.89 -3.85 2.92
C GLU A 109 -14.20 -3.33 3.52
N LEU A 110 -14.55 -3.88 4.69
CA LEU A 110 -15.70 -3.45 5.47
C LEU A 110 -15.39 -2.17 6.25
N PRO A 111 -16.41 -1.33 6.53
CA PRO A 111 -16.26 -0.17 7.40
C PRO A 111 -15.95 -0.61 8.84
N LEU A 112 -15.20 0.22 9.56
CA LEU A 112 -14.78 -0.06 10.94
C LEU A 112 -15.91 0.05 11.97
N PHE A 113 -16.91 0.88 11.70
CA PHE A 113 -18.08 1.10 12.55
C PHE A 113 -19.31 1.48 11.73
#